data_AF-A0AAE3YPF5-F1
#
_entry.id   AF-A0AAE3YPF5-F1
#
_cell.length_a   1.000
_cell.length_b   1.000
_cell.length_c   1.000
_cell.angle_alpha   90.00
_cell.angle_beta   90.00
_cell.angle_gamma   90.00
#
_symmetry.space_group_name_H-M   'P 1'
#
loop_
_entity.id
_entity.type
_entity.pdbx_description
1 polymer ?
#
loop_
_entity_poly.entity_id
_entity_poly.type
_entity_poly.pdbx_seq_one_letter_code
_entity_poly.pdbx_strand_id
1 'polypeptide(L)'
;MADRQAPPGGGQKLRSDTRRNRRRLLEAVGQLARESPDQLTMQAVASRAEIGPATAYRYYSSVEEALEAYVLSVVEELREFSVTSSAQGRPLFDAVVNKWMDLLGEHGAALVRLRSRRGYLERLHSGNETIAATRDAWSEPVRGLLDDIDAPAEMLEYALFLCNIIFDPREVQDLLRETHLSRREVVARLSEAYLGALRGWARAG
;
A
#
# COMPACT_ATOMS: atom_id res chain seq x y z
N MET A 1 55.19 1.90 -24.48
CA MET A 1 54.26 2.84 -23.82
C MET A 1 52.99 2.08 -23.51
N ALA A 2 52.74 1.81 -22.23
CA ALA A 2 51.62 0.98 -21.78
C ALA A 2 50.40 1.87 -21.55
N ASP A 3 49.33 1.62 -22.31
CA ASP A 3 48.04 2.26 -22.10
C ASP A 3 47.24 1.42 -21.10
N ARG A 4 46.97 2.01 -19.93
CA ARG A 4 46.17 1.39 -18.85
C ARG A 4 44.71 1.77 -19.06
N GLN A 5 43.93 0.84 -19.62
CA GLN A 5 42.47 0.90 -19.59
C GLN A 5 41.96 0.70 -18.16
N ALA A 6 41.25 1.70 -17.64
CA ALA A 6 40.50 1.61 -16.38
C ALA A 6 39.24 0.74 -16.57
N PRO A 7 38.84 -0.10 -15.60
CA PRO A 7 37.73 -1.02 -15.79
C PRO A 7 36.37 -0.31 -15.57
N PRO A 8 35.43 -0.39 -16.53
CA PRO A 8 34.06 0.07 -16.33
C PRO A 8 33.25 -1.03 -15.62
N GLY A 9 33.19 -1.00 -14.28
CA GLY A 9 32.45 -2.03 -13.54
C GLY A 9 31.99 -1.67 -12.11
N GLY A 10 32.41 -0.53 -11.56
CA GLY A 10 32.10 -0.16 -10.17
C GLY A 10 30.67 0.37 -9.95
N GLY A 11 30.18 1.22 -10.85
CA GLY A 11 28.90 1.92 -10.66
C GLY A 11 27.66 1.04 -10.74
N GLN A 12 27.67 -0.02 -11.56
CA GLN A 12 26.53 -0.93 -11.71
C GLN A 12 26.43 -1.92 -10.55
N LYS A 13 27.57 -2.41 -10.04
CA LYS A 13 27.64 -3.26 -8.84
C LYS A 13 27.17 -2.50 -7.59
N LEU A 14 27.63 -1.26 -7.41
CA LEU A 14 27.23 -0.43 -6.26
C LEU A 14 25.70 -0.17 -6.25
N ARG A 15 25.11 0.13 -7.41
CA ARG A 15 23.65 0.31 -7.54
C ARG A 15 22.87 -0.97 -7.23
N SER A 16 23.38 -2.12 -7.67
CA SER A 16 22.81 -3.44 -7.39
C SER A 16 22.81 -3.75 -5.89
N ASP A 17 23.93 -3.52 -5.21
CA ASP A 17 24.07 -3.73 -3.77
C ASP A 17 23.18 -2.80 -2.96
N THR A 18 23.07 -1.52 -3.37
CA THR A 18 22.16 -0.56 -2.73
C THR A 18 20.70 -1.00 -2.82
N ARG A 19 20.25 -1.44 -4.00
CA ARG A 19 18.87 -1.95 -4.19
C ARG A 19 18.63 -3.23 -3.37
N ARG A 20 19.59 -4.15 -3.38
CA ARG A 20 19.50 -5.40 -2.61
C ARG A 20 19.41 -5.12 -1.11
N ASN A 21 20.24 -4.22 -0.59
CA ASN A 21 20.24 -3.87 0.83
C ASN A 21 18.95 -3.17 1.24
N ARG A 22 18.44 -2.23 0.43
CA ARG A 22 17.14 -1.61 0.66
C ARG A 22 16.03 -2.66 0.75
N ARG A 23 16.00 -3.62 -0.19
CA ARG A 23 15.01 -4.70 -0.18
C ARG A 23 15.11 -5.56 1.09
N ARG A 24 16.32 -5.99 1.49
CA ARG A 24 16.53 -6.78 2.72
C ARG A 24 16.06 -6.04 3.98
N LEU A 25 16.29 -4.72 4.05
CA LEU A 25 15.80 -3.90 5.16
C LEU A 25 14.27 -3.86 5.19
N LEU A 26 13.61 -3.66 4.04
CA LEU A 26 12.15 -3.65 3.97
C LEU A 26 11.53 -5.02 4.27
N GLU A 27 12.13 -6.11 3.79
CA GLU A 27 11.73 -7.49 4.13
C GLU A 27 11.82 -7.72 5.65
N ALA A 28 12.91 -7.27 6.28
CA ALA A 28 13.09 -7.36 7.73
C ALA A 28 12.08 -6.52 8.52
N VAL A 29 11.75 -5.30 8.05
CA VAL A 29 10.67 -4.47 8.62
C VAL A 29 9.34 -5.22 8.58
N GLY A 30 8.98 -5.78 7.41
CA GLY A 30 7.72 -6.52 7.25
C GLY A 30 7.62 -7.78 8.09
N GLN A 31 8.72 -8.51 8.27
CA GLN A 31 8.77 -9.67 9.17
C GLN A 31 8.58 -9.25 10.63
N LEU A 32 9.35 -8.26 11.11
CA LEU A 32 9.27 -7.79 12.49
C LEU A 32 7.93 -7.15 12.81
N ALA A 33 7.35 -6.39 11.87
CA ALA A 33 6.02 -5.80 12.02
C ALA A 33 4.90 -6.84 12.15
N ARG A 34 5.10 -8.06 11.62
CA ARG A 34 4.16 -9.19 11.77
C ARG A 34 4.40 -9.98 13.04
N GLU A 35 5.65 -10.38 13.27
CA GLU A 35 6.03 -11.34 14.32
C GLU A 35 6.04 -10.70 15.70
N SER A 36 6.61 -9.50 15.80
CA SER A 36 6.89 -8.82 17.08
C SER A 36 6.77 -7.30 16.93
N PRO A 37 5.56 -6.74 16.73
CA PRO A 37 5.37 -5.31 16.48
C PRO A 37 6.01 -4.41 17.54
N ASP A 38 5.98 -4.82 18.81
CA ASP A 38 6.54 -4.07 19.94
C ASP A 38 8.08 -4.05 19.99
N GLN A 39 8.73 -4.94 19.23
CA GLN A 39 10.19 -5.04 19.14
C GLN A 39 10.75 -4.36 17.89
N LEU A 40 9.89 -3.70 17.10
CA LEU A 40 10.27 -3.07 15.84
C LEU A 40 11.14 -1.83 16.11
N THR A 41 12.46 -2.05 16.09
CA THR A 41 13.51 -1.03 16.26
C THR A 41 14.48 -1.08 15.08
N MET A 42 15.21 0.00 14.84
CA MET A 42 16.18 0.04 13.73
C MET A 42 17.31 -0.98 13.92
N GLN A 43 17.72 -1.24 15.17
CA GLN A 43 18.70 -2.25 15.53
C GLN A 43 18.20 -3.66 15.21
N ALA A 44 16.95 -3.98 15.57
CA ALA A 44 16.34 -5.27 15.25
C ALA A 44 16.21 -5.46 13.73
N VAL A 45 15.78 -4.43 13.00
CA VAL A 45 15.70 -4.44 11.53
C VAL A 45 17.07 -4.69 10.91
N ALA A 46 18.09 -3.95 11.32
CA ALA A 46 19.45 -4.10 10.83
C ALA A 46 19.99 -5.53 11.08
N SER A 47 19.80 -6.04 12.30
CA SER A 47 20.20 -7.40 12.68
C SER A 47 19.49 -8.46 11.84
N ARG A 48 18.16 -8.35 11.67
CA ARG A 48 17.36 -9.29 10.87
C ARG A 48 17.73 -9.26 9.39
N ALA A 49 18.04 -8.08 8.86
CA ALA A 49 18.50 -7.91 7.49
C ALA A 49 19.97 -8.30 7.29
N GLU A 50 20.69 -8.68 8.35
CA GLU A 50 22.14 -8.91 8.38
C GLU A 50 22.93 -7.76 7.75
N ILE A 51 22.54 -6.53 8.10
CA ILE A 51 23.17 -5.29 7.66
C ILE A 51 23.67 -4.56 8.91
N GLY A 52 24.90 -4.07 8.88
CA GLY A 52 25.46 -3.31 10.01
C GLY A 52 24.59 -2.09 10.37
N PRO A 53 24.35 -1.78 11.67
CA PRO A 53 23.46 -0.70 12.09
C PRO A 53 23.78 0.65 11.43
N ALA A 54 25.07 1.02 11.38
CA ALA A 54 25.51 2.26 10.74
C ALA A 54 25.15 2.32 9.24
N THR A 55 25.20 1.19 8.54
CA THR A 55 24.78 1.10 7.14
C THR A 55 23.27 1.23 7.04
N ALA A 56 22.51 0.56 7.90
CA ALA A 56 21.06 0.64 7.91
C ALA A 56 20.55 2.07 8.15
N TYR A 57 21.17 2.78 9.11
CA TYR A 57 20.89 4.20 9.39
C TYR A 57 21.20 5.15 8.22
N ARG A 58 22.04 4.76 7.26
CA ARG A 58 22.27 5.53 6.03
C ARG A 58 21.13 5.38 5.01
N TYR A 59 20.35 4.30 5.08
CA TYR A 59 19.17 4.11 4.24
C TYR A 59 17.93 4.73 4.84
N TYR A 60 17.77 4.58 6.16
CA TYR A 60 16.61 5.05 6.89
C TYR A 60 17.09 5.65 8.21
N SER A 61 16.80 6.92 8.43
CA SER A 61 17.19 7.66 9.62
C SER A 61 16.46 7.19 10.89
N SER A 62 15.30 6.54 10.72
CA SER A 62 14.49 5.99 11.79
C SER A 62 13.79 4.68 11.37
N VAL A 63 13.25 3.96 12.35
CA VAL A 63 12.42 2.78 12.07
C VAL A 63 11.07 3.17 11.49
N GLU A 64 10.57 4.37 11.84
CA GLU A 64 9.37 4.97 11.27
C GLU A 64 9.54 5.22 9.77
N GLU A 65 10.67 5.81 9.34
CA GLU A 65 10.97 6.03 7.92
C GLU A 65 11.08 4.70 7.15
N ALA A 66 11.70 3.70 7.76
CA ALA A 66 11.78 2.35 7.18
C ALA A 66 10.39 1.70 7.04
N LEU A 67 9.51 1.91 8.03
CA LEU A 67 8.13 1.42 8.02
C LEU A 67 7.28 2.17 6.98
N GLU A 68 7.47 3.48 6.82
CA GLU A 68 6.79 4.28 5.79
C GLU A 68 7.18 3.81 4.40
N ALA A 69 8.47 3.59 4.17
CA ALA A 69 8.95 3.02 2.92
C ALA A 69 8.44 1.60 2.67
N TYR A 70 8.27 0.80 3.73
CA TYR A 70 7.67 -0.53 3.63
C TYR A 70 6.19 -0.46 3.25
N VAL A 71 5.39 0.35 3.94
CA VAL A 71 3.97 0.53 3.62
C VAL A 71 3.78 1.11 2.22
N LEU A 72 4.61 2.07 1.80
CA LEU A 72 4.62 2.55 0.43
C LEU A 72 4.86 1.40 -0.56
N SER A 73 5.83 0.51 -0.29
CA SER A 73 6.08 -0.65 -1.18
C SER A 73 4.89 -1.61 -1.29
N VAL A 74 4.13 -1.80 -0.20
CA VAL A 74 2.91 -2.62 -0.19
C VAL A 74 1.80 -1.98 -1.03
N VAL A 75 1.63 -0.66 -0.92
CA VAL A 75 0.62 0.06 -1.73
C VAL A 75 1.04 0.14 -3.20
N GLU A 76 2.33 0.29 -3.50
CA GLU A 76 2.85 0.22 -4.87
C GLU A 76 2.61 -1.16 -5.50
N GLU A 77 2.66 -2.25 -4.73
CA GLU A 77 2.28 -3.57 -5.22
C GLU A 77 0.80 -3.63 -5.64
N LEU A 78 -0.10 -3.03 -4.85
CA LEU A 78 -1.52 -2.92 -5.22
C LEU A 78 -1.70 -2.05 -6.47
N ARG A 79 -0.96 -0.94 -6.57
CA ARG A 79 -0.98 -0.04 -7.72
C ARG A 79 -0.51 -0.75 -8.99
N GLU A 80 0.62 -1.44 -8.92
CA GLU A 80 1.16 -2.22 -10.04
C GLU A 80 0.18 -3.30 -10.48
N PHE A 81 -0.42 -4.04 -9.54
CA PHE A 81 -1.47 -5.01 -9.84
C PHE A 81 -2.66 -4.38 -10.56
N SER A 82 -3.17 -3.23 -10.08
CA SER A 82 -4.29 -2.55 -10.73
C SER A 82 -3.95 -2.05 -12.13
N VAL A 83 -2.78 -1.45 -12.32
CA VAL A 83 -2.38 -0.84 -13.61
C VAL A 83 -2.05 -1.89 -14.67
N THR A 84 -1.57 -3.06 -14.27
CA THR A 84 -1.19 -4.15 -15.19
C THR A 84 -2.33 -5.13 -15.48
N SER A 85 -3.44 -5.03 -14.74
CA SER A 85 -4.63 -5.85 -14.96
C SER A 85 -5.27 -5.54 -16.32
N SER A 86 -5.72 -6.58 -17.02
CA SER A 86 -6.52 -6.44 -18.24
C SER A 86 -8.02 -6.33 -17.97
N ALA A 87 -8.47 -6.51 -16.72
CA ALA A 87 -9.87 -6.36 -16.34
C ALA A 87 -10.29 -4.89 -16.36
N GLN A 88 -11.59 -4.63 -16.50
CA GLN A 88 -12.18 -3.28 -16.49
C GLN A 88 -13.48 -3.29 -15.69
N GLY A 89 -14.00 -2.11 -15.33
CA GLY A 89 -15.28 -1.98 -14.62
C GLY A 89 -15.33 -2.74 -13.29
N ARG A 90 -16.51 -3.27 -12.96
CA ARG A 90 -16.71 -4.11 -11.76
C ARG A 90 -15.71 -5.28 -11.62
N PRO A 91 -15.38 -6.06 -12.67
CA PRO A 91 -14.34 -7.09 -12.58
C PRO A 91 -12.98 -6.59 -12.10
N LEU A 92 -12.53 -5.40 -12.55
CA LEU A 92 -11.27 -4.81 -12.09
C LEU A 92 -11.37 -4.43 -10.61
N PHE A 93 -12.48 -3.80 -10.22
CA PHE A 93 -12.74 -3.46 -8.82
C PHE A 93 -12.70 -4.68 -7.90
N ASP A 94 -13.41 -5.74 -8.26
CA ASP A 94 -13.42 -6.98 -7.48
C ASP A 94 -12.02 -7.61 -7.40
N ALA A 95 -11.23 -7.57 -8.47
CA ALA A 95 -9.85 -8.06 -8.47
C ALA A 95 -8.96 -7.23 -7.53
N VAL A 96 -9.04 -5.89 -7.57
CA VAL A 96 -8.26 -5.01 -6.71
C VAL A 96 -8.67 -5.12 -5.24
N VAL A 97 -9.97 -5.27 -4.94
CA VAL A 97 -10.44 -5.56 -3.58
C VAL A 97 -9.86 -6.87 -3.07
N ASN A 98 -9.87 -7.93 -3.88
CA ASN A 98 -9.30 -9.21 -3.47
C ASN A 98 -7.78 -9.10 -3.24
N LYS A 99 -7.05 -8.42 -4.12
CA LYS A 99 -5.62 -8.16 -3.92
C LYS A 99 -5.36 -7.36 -2.64
N TRP A 100 -6.19 -6.36 -2.35
CA TRP A 100 -6.10 -5.59 -1.12
C TRP A 100 -6.29 -6.47 0.12
N MET A 101 -7.28 -7.39 0.09
CA MET A 101 -7.51 -8.34 1.18
C MET A 101 -6.33 -9.30 1.39
N ASP A 102 -5.61 -9.69 0.33
CA ASP A 102 -4.37 -10.47 0.46
C ASP A 102 -3.28 -9.66 1.17
N LEU A 103 -3.07 -8.42 0.73
CA LEU A 103 -2.08 -7.52 1.33
C LEU A 103 -2.44 -7.17 2.78
N LEU A 104 -3.72 -7.08 3.14
CA LEU A 104 -4.14 -6.90 4.54
C LEU A 104 -3.86 -8.14 5.38
N GLY A 105 -4.10 -9.34 4.83
CA GLY A 105 -3.76 -10.59 5.50
C GLY A 105 -2.26 -10.71 5.77
N GLU A 106 -1.42 -10.24 4.85
CA GLU A 106 0.02 -10.33 4.98
C GLU A 106 0.65 -9.15 5.73
N HIS A 107 0.16 -7.94 5.56
CA HIS A 107 0.84 -6.71 5.99
C HIS A 107 0.00 -5.84 6.94
N GLY A 108 -1.16 -6.35 7.38
CA GLY A 108 -2.17 -5.61 8.12
C GLY A 108 -1.66 -4.87 9.37
N ALA A 109 -0.75 -5.47 10.13
CA ALA A 109 -0.18 -4.85 11.33
C ALA A 109 0.61 -3.56 10.99
N ALA A 110 1.42 -3.59 9.93
CA ALA A 110 2.18 -2.43 9.47
C ALA A 110 1.25 -1.33 8.90
N LEU A 111 0.27 -1.73 8.08
CA LEU A 111 -0.71 -0.81 7.48
C LEU A 111 -1.56 -0.10 8.54
N VAL A 112 -1.95 -0.80 9.61
CA VAL A 112 -2.70 -0.21 10.72
C VAL A 112 -1.83 0.72 11.56
N ARG A 113 -0.57 0.36 11.83
CA ARG A 113 0.35 1.16 12.64
C ARG A 113 0.64 2.53 12.02
N LEU A 114 0.77 2.60 10.70
CA LEU A 114 1.01 3.84 9.97
C LEU A 114 -0.24 4.61 9.56
N ARG A 115 -1.42 4.25 10.11
CA ARG A 115 -2.60 5.10 9.91
C ARG A 115 -2.34 6.49 10.48
N SER A 116 -2.35 7.47 9.58
CA SER A 116 -2.14 8.87 9.92
C SER A 116 -3.28 9.41 10.77
N ARG A 117 -2.97 10.38 11.63
CA ARG A 117 -3.97 11.21 12.31
C ARG A 117 -4.64 12.23 11.38
N ARG A 118 -4.03 12.50 10.22
CA ARG A 118 -4.57 13.38 9.18
C ARG A 118 -5.54 12.64 8.27
N GLY A 119 -6.55 13.34 7.79
CA GLY A 119 -7.57 12.79 6.89
C GLY A 119 -6.99 12.29 5.56
N TYR A 120 -7.79 11.54 4.80
CA TYR A 120 -7.40 11.10 3.46
C TYR A 120 -7.17 12.28 2.51
N LEU A 121 -8.15 13.18 2.40
CA LEU A 121 -8.10 14.33 1.48
C LEU A 121 -6.97 15.30 1.82
N GLU A 122 -6.78 15.63 3.11
CA GLU A 122 -5.66 16.49 3.54
C GLU A 122 -4.31 15.93 3.09
N ARG A 123 -4.08 14.62 3.26
CA ARG A 123 -2.83 13.97 2.85
C ARG A 123 -2.70 13.85 1.33
N LEU A 124 -3.81 13.63 0.64
CA LEU A 124 -3.84 13.59 -0.81
C LEU A 124 -3.44 14.96 -1.39
N HIS A 125 -4.08 16.03 -0.90
CA HIS A 125 -3.81 17.40 -1.32
C HIS A 125 -2.42 17.89 -0.90
N SER A 126 -1.85 17.35 0.18
CA SER A 126 -0.45 17.62 0.57
C SER A 126 0.59 16.80 -0.21
N GLY A 127 0.17 15.96 -1.16
CA GLY A 127 1.09 15.14 -1.98
C GLY A 127 1.80 14.02 -1.23
N ASN A 128 1.20 13.47 -0.17
CA ASN A 128 1.78 12.33 0.54
C ASN A 128 1.91 11.11 -0.39
N GLU A 129 3.12 10.57 -0.52
CA GLU A 129 3.43 9.52 -1.50
C GLU A 129 2.58 8.26 -1.33
N THR A 130 2.40 7.78 -0.10
CA THR A 130 1.59 6.58 0.18
C THR A 130 0.13 6.79 -0.23
N ILE A 131 -0.44 7.97 0.03
CA ILE A 131 -1.82 8.28 -0.36
C ILE A 131 -1.95 8.53 -1.86
N ALA A 132 -0.95 9.11 -2.51
CA ALA A 132 -0.91 9.21 -3.96
C ALA A 132 -0.87 7.82 -4.63
N ALA A 133 -0.03 6.91 -4.14
CA ALA A 133 0.02 5.52 -4.61
C ALA A 133 -1.30 4.79 -4.37
N THR A 134 -1.95 5.02 -3.21
CA THR A 134 -3.27 4.47 -2.90
C THR A 134 -4.32 5.00 -3.88
N ARG A 135 -4.36 6.32 -4.11
CA ARG A 135 -5.26 6.93 -5.11
C ARG A 135 -5.07 6.26 -6.46
N ASP A 136 -3.83 6.11 -6.93
CA ASP A 136 -3.54 5.51 -8.25
C ASP A 136 -4.03 4.06 -8.35
N ALA A 137 -3.84 3.26 -7.29
CA ALA A 137 -4.28 1.87 -7.25
C ALA A 137 -5.80 1.71 -7.37
N TRP A 138 -6.57 2.67 -6.87
CA TRP A 138 -8.03 2.60 -6.84
C TRP A 138 -8.70 3.43 -7.94
N SER A 139 -7.98 4.32 -8.62
CA SER A 139 -8.58 5.28 -9.57
C SER A 139 -9.31 4.62 -10.73
N GLU A 140 -8.66 3.70 -11.45
CA GLU A 140 -9.27 3.03 -12.59
C GLU A 140 -10.41 2.08 -12.20
N PRO A 141 -10.26 1.20 -11.18
CA PRO A 141 -11.37 0.37 -10.73
C PRO A 141 -12.59 1.18 -10.27
N VAL A 142 -12.37 2.28 -9.55
CA VAL A 142 -13.46 3.14 -9.06
C VAL A 142 -14.10 3.92 -10.20
N ARG A 143 -13.34 4.41 -11.18
CA ARG A 143 -13.91 5.06 -12.36
C ARG A 143 -14.87 4.14 -13.11
N GLY A 144 -14.47 2.89 -13.32
CA GLY A 144 -15.35 1.90 -13.95
C GLY A 144 -16.67 1.68 -13.20
N LEU A 145 -16.66 1.74 -11.86
CA LEU A 145 -17.90 1.68 -11.07
C LEU A 145 -18.76 2.93 -11.17
N LEU A 146 -18.14 4.11 -11.33
CA LEU A 146 -18.86 5.36 -11.55
C LEU A 146 -19.53 5.36 -12.93
N ASP A 147 -18.83 4.88 -13.94
CA ASP A 147 -19.38 4.71 -15.29
C ASP A 147 -20.59 3.75 -15.28
N ASP A 148 -20.52 2.64 -14.54
CA ASP A 148 -21.62 1.66 -14.38
C ASP A 148 -22.90 2.26 -13.75
N ILE A 149 -22.81 3.41 -13.06
CA ILE A 149 -23.95 4.10 -12.45
C ILE A 149 -24.23 5.47 -13.07
N ASP A 150 -23.66 5.76 -14.24
CA ASP A 150 -23.77 7.05 -14.95
C ASP A 150 -23.41 8.27 -14.06
N ALA A 151 -22.43 8.11 -13.16
CA ALA A 151 -21.99 9.18 -12.26
C ALA A 151 -20.98 10.12 -12.95
N PRO A 152 -20.98 11.42 -12.61
CA PRO A 152 -20.05 12.40 -13.18
C PRO A 152 -18.59 12.10 -12.78
N ALA A 153 -17.65 12.36 -13.69
CA ALA A 153 -16.23 12.08 -13.48
C ALA A 153 -15.61 12.89 -12.32
N GLU A 154 -16.17 14.07 -12.04
CA GLU A 154 -15.81 14.93 -10.91
C GLU A 154 -16.06 14.25 -9.55
N MET A 155 -16.88 13.19 -9.53
CA MET A 155 -17.16 12.41 -8.33
C MET A 155 -15.97 11.55 -7.88
N LEU A 156 -14.96 11.32 -8.73
CA LEU A 156 -13.87 10.38 -8.46
C LEU A 156 -13.15 10.65 -7.13
N GLU A 157 -12.87 11.90 -6.78
CA GLU A 157 -12.20 12.22 -5.50
C GLU A 157 -13.06 11.81 -4.29
N TYR A 158 -14.37 12.07 -4.34
CA TYR A 158 -15.30 11.68 -3.28
C TYR A 158 -15.49 10.16 -3.22
N ALA A 159 -15.53 9.50 -4.38
CA ALA A 159 -15.60 8.04 -4.45
C ALA A 159 -14.36 7.38 -3.83
N LEU A 160 -13.16 7.90 -4.12
CA LEU A 160 -11.91 7.43 -3.51
C LEU A 160 -11.85 7.71 -1.99
N PHE A 161 -12.40 8.84 -1.54
CA PHE A 161 -12.55 9.12 -0.11
C PHE A 161 -13.42 8.06 0.59
N LEU A 162 -14.58 7.72 0.01
CA LEU A 162 -15.46 6.67 0.52
C LEU A 162 -14.78 5.29 0.47
N CYS A 163 -14.04 4.99 -0.60
CA CYS A 163 -13.28 3.76 -0.74
C CYS A 163 -12.24 3.61 0.39
N ASN A 164 -11.51 4.69 0.73
CA ASN A 164 -10.56 4.69 1.85
C ASN A 164 -11.25 4.46 3.21
N ILE A 165 -12.51 4.88 3.39
CA ILE A 165 -13.27 4.62 4.63
C ILE A 165 -13.69 3.15 4.70
N ILE A 166 -14.34 2.65 3.64
CA ILE A 166 -14.97 1.31 3.65
C ILE A 166 -13.92 0.20 3.65
N PHE A 167 -12.79 0.42 2.99
CA PHE A 167 -11.69 -0.55 2.91
C PHE A 167 -10.52 -0.17 3.83
N ASP A 168 -10.78 0.55 4.92
CA ASP A 168 -9.77 0.89 5.93
C ASP A 168 -9.09 -0.38 6.48
N PRO A 169 -7.74 -0.45 6.51
CA PRO A 169 -7.02 -1.63 7.00
C PRO A 169 -7.44 -2.12 8.39
N ARG A 170 -7.75 -1.21 9.31
CA ARG A 170 -8.11 -1.53 10.69
C ARG A 170 -9.50 -2.11 10.74
N GLU A 171 -10.47 -1.43 10.15
CA GLU A 171 -11.88 -1.83 10.19
C GLU A 171 -12.11 -3.14 9.45
N VAL A 172 -11.44 -3.36 8.31
CA VAL A 172 -11.53 -4.63 7.57
C VAL A 172 -10.94 -5.78 8.37
N GLN A 173 -9.79 -5.59 9.03
CA GLN A 173 -9.18 -6.63 9.86
C GLN A 173 -10.02 -6.92 11.11
N ASP A 174 -10.59 -5.89 11.73
CA ASP A 174 -11.49 -6.03 12.88
C ASP A 174 -12.71 -6.86 12.48
N LEU A 175 -13.38 -6.50 11.39
CA LEU A 175 -14.54 -7.23 10.86
C LEU A 175 -14.22 -8.71 10.56
N LEU A 176 -13.04 -9.00 10.00
CA LEU A 176 -12.59 -10.37 9.71
C LEU A 176 -12.26 -11.18 10.98
N ARG A 177 -11.84 -10.54 12.07
CA ARG A 177 -11.40 -11.22 13.31
C ARG A 177 -12.53 -11.38 14.32
N GLU A 178 -13.37 -10.36 14.44
CA GLU A 178 -14.39 -10.26 15.49
C GLU A 178 -15.76 -10.80 15.06
N THR A 179 -15.88 -11.35 13.83
CA THR A 179 -17.12 -11.95 13.34
C THR A 179 -16.89 -13.33 12.74
N HIS A 180 -17.98 -14.08 12.53
CA HIS A 180 -17.96 -15.38 11.88
C HIS A 180 -18.06 -15.30 10.35
N LEU A 181 -17.97 -14.10 9.78
CA LEU A 181 -18.09 -13.91 8.34
C LEU A 181 -16.85 -14.45 7.63
N SER A 182 -17.06 -15.22 6.57
CA SER A 182 -15.96 -15.62 5.70
C SER A 182 -15.37 -14.41 4.96
N ARG A 183 -14.12 -14.50 4.49
CA ARG A 183 -13.50 -13.45 3.66
C ARG A 183 -14.35 -13.07 2.45
N ARG A 184 -14.90 -14.06 1.75
CA ARG A 184 -15.79 -13.86 0.60
C ARG A 184 -17.02 -13.03 0.97
N GLU A 185 -17.58 -13.32 2.14
CA GLU A 185 -18.74 -12.66 2.70
C GLU A 185 -18.46 -11.22 3.15
N VAL A 186 -17.29 -10.95 3.72
CA VAL A 186 -16.83 -9.60 4.04
C VAL A 186 -16.64 -8.78 2.76
N VAL A 187 -15.91 -9.33 1.77
CA VAL A 187 -15.70 -8.68 0.47
C VAL A 187 -17.03 -8.33 -0.19
N ALA A 188 -17.96 -9.30 -0.28
CA ALA A 188 -19.26 -9.06 -0.88
C ALA A 188 -20.05 -7.94 -0.18
N ARG A 189 -20.11 -7.96 1.16
CA ARG A 189 -20.86 -6.95 1.92
C ARG A 189 -20.24 -5.56 1.80
N LEU A 190 -18.90 -5.44 1.89
CA LEU A 190 -18.21 -4.16 1.77
C LEU A 190 -18.31 -3.58 0.35
N SER A 191 -18.18 -4.42 -0.69
CA SER A 191 -18.35 -3.98 -2.07
C SER A 191 -19.78 -3.48 -2.34
N GLU A 192 -20.81 -4.19 -1.87
CA GLU A 192 -22.19 -3.73 -2.02
C GLU A 192 -22.50 -2.48 -1.19
N ALA A 193 -21.95 -2.39 0.03
CA ALA A 193 -22.05 -1.17 0.84
C ALA A 193 -21.40 0.03 0.15
N TYR A 194 -20.24 -0.16 -0.48
CA TYR A 194 -19.55 0.87 -1.26
C TYR A 194 -20.39 1.34 -2.44
N LEU A 195 -20.96 0.42 -3.24
CA LEU A 195 -21.85 0.79 -4.35
C LEU A 195 -23.11 1.50 -3.87
N GLY A 196 -23.66 1.09 -2.74
CA GLY A 196 -24.75 1.79 -2.07
C GLY A 196 -24.37 3.23 -1.70
N ALA A 197 -23.18 3.42 -1.14
CA ALA A 197 -22.64 4.72 -0.77
C ALA A 197 -22.41 5.62 -2.00
N LEU A 198 -21.85 5.08 -3.09
CA LEU A 198 -21.68 5.82 -4.35
C LEU A 198 -23.03 6.31 -4.90
N ARG A 199 -24.02 5.42 -5.02
CA ARG A 199 -25.37 5.81 -5.47
C ARG A 199 -26.05 6.80 -4.52
N GLY A 200 -25.83 6.65 -3.21
CA GLY A 200 -26.38 7.57 -2.21
C GLY A 200 -25.79 8.96 -2.35
N TRP A 201 -24.47 9.03 -2.51
CA TRP A 201 -23.74 10.29 -2.66
C TRP A 201 -24.09 11.00 -3.97
N ALA A 202 -24.13 10.28 -5.09
CA ALA A 202 -24.50 10.82 -6.40
C ALA A 202 -25.93 11.41 -6.42
N ARG A 203 -26.85 10.87 -5.62
CA ARG A 203 -28.23 11.38 -5.50
C ARG A 203 -28.36 12.60 -4.59
N ALA A 204 -27.41 12.81 -3.69
CA ALA A 204 -27.46 13.87 -2.69
C ALA A 204 -26.83 15.18 -3.17
N GLY A 205 -25.95 15.13 -4.16
CA GLY A 205 -25.38 16.30 -4.86
C GLY A 205 -26.29 16.77 -5.98
#